data_AF-A0A7W5HRB0-F1
#
_entry.id   AF-A0A7W5HRB0-F1
#
_cell.length_a   1.000
_cell.length_b   1.000
_cell.length_c   1.000
_cell.angle_alpha   90.00
_cell.angle_beta   90.00
_cell.angle_gamma   90.00
#
_symmetry.space_group_name_H-M   'P 1'
#
loop_
_entity.id
_entity.type
_entity.pdbx_description
1 polymer ?
#
loop_
_entity_poly.entity_id
_entity_poly.type
_entity_poly.pdbx_seq_one_letter_code
_entity_poly.pdbx_strand_id
1 'polypeptide(L)'
;TLNLGSLLQATDKDGDTVTAAAEKLVITVDDDTPVIETAPVQDADPTLGATSWTFSGAFAYSIGADQRGPTYSSAADSDFAELALSGSANDVAIVNPTVTWDSESLNAATFNVSFEYDHDRNAATDPELVEGTLVFDKVNDTYTFEMDALQTTQDVTLGEGTGYETYDVDGTSPSSGPSPVATGKLGEGFYIQITGFEAPLSAGGNTAVAEGELVSGTQAPVTLSSTALGVSGNTIQAGEAANINFFQTDPKGDLGATDFSYATDFFIKFDGYETESDDLLLIVSLADANDPSITTTRAIYVDQGDVYENDTVNTDLVGTKYEALILDDPADPNDPYLDNNDALLIVESNDFNIQTGDNWLIKGIQILSNDAGLTGSAINLNRDVGADGASSTSAQPVSGLVGPGNTIAEDTSTNPLKIIDAGFSTTTTTPATLDLTLDFKVVDRDSDFTAVQTIDIENPVELVGVTNLAPTDLVL
;
A
#
# COMPACT_ATOMS: atom_id res chain seq x y z
N THR A 1 32.56 17.88 -84.72
CA THR A 1 32.18 17.18 -83.47
C THR A 1 31.06 17.96 -82.83
N LEU A 2 29.97 17.31 -82.42
CA LEU A 2 28.89 17.97 -81.68
C LEU A 2 29.20 17.80 -80.19
N ASN A 3 29.38 18.90 -79.45
CA ASN A 3 29.59 18.82 -78.01
C ASN A 3 28.23 18.70 -77.32
N LEU A 4 27.99 17.56 -76.66
CA LEU A 4 26.73 17.26 -75.96
C LEU A 4 26.85 17.46 -74.44
N GLY A 5 28.00 17.85 -73.90
CA GLY A 5 28.22 17.97 -72.45
C GLY A 5 27.24 18.92 -71.76
N SER A 6 26.86 20.02 -72.42
CA SER A 6 25.89 20.98 -71.88
C SER A 6 24.41 20.60 -72.12
N LEU A 7 24.12 19.39 -72.60
CA LEU A 7 22.74 18.92 -72.86
C LEU A 7 22.20 18.03 -71.74
N LEU A 8 23.08 17.45 -70.93
CA LEU A 8 22.73 16.61 -69.79
C LEU A 8 23.15 17.32 -68.50
N GLN A 9 22.16 17.86 -67.81
CA GLN A 9 22.26 18.41 -66.47
C GLN A 9 21.43 17.52 -65.55
N ALA A 10 21.99 17.13 -64.40
CA ALA A 10 21.21 16.63 -63.28
C ALA A 10 21.13 17.71 -62.21
N THR A 11 19.98 17.76 -61.55
CA THR A 11 19.68 18.65 -60.42
C THR A 11 19.08 17.77 -59.34
N ASP A 12 19.61 17.87 -58.13
CA ASP A 12 19.09 17.17 -56.95
C ASP A 12 17.93 17.94 -56.30
N LYS A 13 17.60 17.57 -55.06
CA LYS A 13 16.39 18.03 -54.37
C LYS A 13 16.52 19.44 -53.79
N ASP A 14 17.70 19.85 -53.34
CA ASP A 14 17.97 21.19 -52.81
C ASP A 14 18.55 22.17 -53.85
N GLY A 15 18.97 21.66 -55.00
CA GLY A 15 19.11 22.42 -56.25
C GLY A 15 20.55 22.55 -56.76
N ASP A 16 21.48 21.79 -56.19
CA ASP A 16 22.81 21.65 -56.74
C ASP A 16 22.74 20.93 -58.10
N THR A 17 23.64 21.30 -59.02
CA THR A 17 23.57 20.79 -60.40
C THR A 17 24.92 20.33 -60.93
N VAL A 18 24.94 19.13 -61.50
CA VAL A 18 26.09 18.59 -62.23
C VAL A 18 25.80 18.58 -63.72
N THR A 19 26.73 19.15 -64.51
CA THR A 19 26.67 19.16 -65.97
C THR A 19 27.65 18.13 -66.53
N ALA A 20 27.24 17.37 -67.54
CA ALA A 20 28.07 16.32 -68.12
C ALA A 20 29.39 16.84 -68.73
N ALA A 21 30.49 16.13 -68.48
CA ALA A 21 31.67 16.27 -69.31
C ALA A 21 31.38 15.70 -70.71
N ALA A 22 32.13 16.14 -71.73
CA ALA A 22 31.86 15.81 -73.13
C ALA A 22 31.86 14.29 -73.48
N GLU A 23 32.34 13.44 -72.57
CA GLU A 23 32.49 11.99 -72.76
C GLU A 23 31.76 11.14 -71.69
N LYS A 24 31.38 11.72 -70.54
CA LYS A 24 30.69 11.00 -69.45
C LYS A 24 29.98 11.97 -68.50
N LEU A 25 28.79 11.58 -68.05
CA LEU A 25 28.19 12.04 -66.80
C LEU A 25 28.26 10.87 -65.80
N VAL A 26 28.73 11.13 -64.59
CA VAL A 26 28.60 10.22 -63.46
C VAL A 26 27.75 10.94 -62.44
N ILE A 27 26.62 10.33 -62.09
CA ILE A 27 25.82 10.69 -60.93
C ILE A 27 26.01 9.50 -59.99
N THR A 28 26.52 9.76 -58.80
CA THR A 28 26.37 8.84 -57.68
C THR A 28 25.18 9.36 -56.90
N VAL A 29 24.17 8.51 -56.72
CA VAL A 29 23.15 8.70 -55.70
C VAL A 29 23.53 7.69 -54.64
N ASP A 30 23.98 8.17 -53.50
CA ASP A 30 24.05 7.38 -52.29
C ASP A 30 22.66 7.55 -51.65
N ASP A 31 22.01 6.42 -51.40
CA ASP A 31 20.62 6.21 -50.98
C ASP A 31 20.74 5.02 -50.01
N ASP A 32 20.60 5.29 -48.72
CA ASP A 32 20.91 4.32 -47.67
C ASP A 32 19.88 4.29 -46.54
N THR A 33 19.32 3.11 -46.30
CA THR A 33 18.47 2.84 -45.14
C THR A 33 19.29 2.99 -43.84
N PRO A 34 18.73 3.57 -42.76
CA PRO A 34 19.38 3.63 -41.46
C PRO A 34 19.83 2.26 -40.95
N VAL A 35 20.93 2.25 -40.20
CA VAL A 35 21.55 1.04 -39.66
C VAL A 35 21.59 1.12 -38.14
N ILE A 36 21.18 0.03 -37.49
CA ILE A 36 21.41 -0.18 -36.06
C ILE A 36 22.83 -0.72 -35.89
N GLU A 37 23.68 0.02 -35.17
CA GLU A 37 25.06 -0.36 -34.89
C GLU A 37 25.16 -1.18 -33.59
N THR A 38 24.36 -0.80 -32.58
CA THR A 38 24.18 -1.53 -31.32
C THR A 38 22.69 -1.58 -31.00
N ALA A 39 22.13 -2.79 -30.99
CA ALA A 39 20.75 -3.02 -30.58
C ALA A 39 20.55 -2.65 -29.10
N PRO A 40 19.35 -2.17 -28.70
CA PRO A 40 19.06 -1.83 -27.31
C PRO A 40 19.25 -3.04 -26.38
N VAL A 41 19.95 -2.83 -25.26
CA VAL A 41 20.10 -3.80 -24.16
C VAL A 41 20.19 -3.04 -22.84
N GLN A 42 19.31 -3.35 -21.88
CA GLN A 42 19.39 -2.86 -20.50
C GLN A 42 20.68 -3.35 -19.83
N ASP A 43 21.46 -2.43 -19.25
CA ASP A 43 22.73 -2.69 -18.57
C ASP A 43 22.70 -2.28 -17.09
N ALA A 44 21.77 -1.39 -16.71
CA ALA A 44 21.60 -0.93 -15.33
C ALA A 44 20.14 -1.00 -14.85
N ASP A 45 19.97 -1.67 -13.72
CA ASP A 45 18.72 -1.80 -12.98
C ASP A 45 18.48 -0.62 -12.01
N PRO A 46 17.23 -0.31 -11.66
CA PRO A 46 16.90 0.73 -10.70
C PRO A 46 17.32 0.35 -9.27
N THR A 47 17.53 1.38 -8.43
CA THR A 47 17.77 1.16 -6.99
C THR A 47 16.44 0.89 -6.28
N LEU A 48 16.27 -0.32 -5.73
CA LEU A 48 15.09 -0.68 -4.93
C LEU A 48 14.92 0.30 -3.74
N GLY A 49 13.68 0.75 -3.51
CA GLY A 49 13.34 1.72 -2.46
C GLY A 49 13.66 3.19 -2.78
N ALA A 50 14.14 3.51 -3.98
CA ALA A 50 14.19 4.90 -4.47
C ALA A 50 12.77 5.40 -4.83
N THR A 51 12.56 6.73 -4.83
CA THR A 51 11.29 7.37 -5.25
C THR A 51 11.18 7.58 -6.76
N SER A 52 12.30 7.47 -7.48
CA SER A 52 12.38 7.46 -8.95
C SER A 52 13.23 6.25 -9.35
N TRP A 53 12.85 5.60 -10.45
CA TRP A 53 13.58 4.51 -11.07
C TRP A 53 14.28 5.01 -12.32
N THR A 54 15.55 4.64 -12.47
CA THR A 54 16.34 4.94 -13.66
C THR A 54 16.87 3.64 -14.25
N PHE A 55 16.49 3.38 -15.49
CA PHE A 55 16.97 2.28 -16.32
C PHE A 55 17.89 2.86 -17.37
N SER A 56 18.98 2.16 -17.72
CA SER A 56 19.82 2.59 -18.86
C SER A 56 20.46 1.41 -19.57
N GLY A 57 20.87 1.65 -20.81
CA GLY A 57 21.41 0.62 -21.69
C GLY A 57 22.13 1.20 -22.89
N ALA A 58 22.83 0.32 -23.63
CA ALA A 58 23.51 0.71 -24.86
C ALA A 58 22.50 0.77 -26.03
N PHE A 59 22.61 1.79 -26.87
CA PHE A 59 21.87 1.89 -28.14
C PHE A 59 22.60 2.81 -29.12
N ALA A 60 22.94 2.30 -30.30
CA ALA A 60 23.69 3.04 -31.32
C ALA A 60 23.08 2.83 -32.70
N TYR A 61 22.98 3.91 -33.48
CA TYR A 61 22.45 3.89 -34.85
C TYR A 61 23.13 4.94 -35.73
N SER A 62 23.10 4.71 -37.04
CA SER A 62 23.49 5.69 -38.05
C SER A 62 22.38 5.87 -39.08
N ILE A 63 21.99 7.13 -39.32
CA ILE A 63 21.00 7.49 -40.36
C ILE A 63 21.56 7.34 -41.77
N GLY A 64 22.89 7.32 -41.95
CA GLY A 64 23.52 7.21 -43.27
C GLY A 64 23.80 8.58 -43.91
N ALA A 65 23.57 8.69 -45.21
CA ALA A 65 23.67 9.89 -46.03
C ALA A 65 22.43 10.78 -45.91
N ASP A 66 21.24 10.20 -45.73
CA ASP A 66 19.95 10.92 -45.68
C ASP A 66 19.64 11.54 -44.29
N GLN A 67 20.68 12.08 -43.65
CA GLN A 67 20.59 12.71 -42.34
C GLN A 67 19.64 13.91 -42.34
N ARG A 68 18.84 13.98 -41.28
CA ARG A 68 18.05 15.17 -40.97
C ARG A 68 18.99 16.31 -40.56
N GLY A 69 18.69 17.51 -41.04
CA GLY A 69 19.51 18.70 -40.74
C GLY A 69 19.54 19.02 -39.24
N PRO A 70 20.35 20.00 -38.79
CA PRO A 70 20.56 20.29 -37.36
C PRO A 70 19.33 20.85 -36.60
N THR A 71 18.15 20.81 -37.20
CA THR A 71 16.90 21.39 -36.70
C THR A 71 15.78 20.36 -36.72
N TYR A 72 15.57 19.73 -35.58
CA TYR A 72 14.39 18.91 -35.28
C TYR A 72 13.31 19.86 -34.73
N SER A 73 12.18 20.00 -35.43
CA SER A 73 11.14 21.00 -35.06
C SER A 73 9.81 20.40 -34.64
N SER A 74 9.67 19.08 -34.76
CA SER A 74 8.47 18.31 -34.45
C SER A 74 8.79 16.81 -34.43
N ALA A 75 7.86 15.99 -33.93
CA ALA A 75 7.93 14.53 -34.04
C ALA A 75 8.10 14.01 -35.48
N ALA A 76 7.58 14.72 -36.49
CA ALA A 76 7.74 14.36 -37.90
C ALA A 76 9.17 14.65 -38.43
N ASP A 77 9.94 15.45 -37.68
CA ASP A 77 11.35 15.72 -37.93
C ASP A 77 12.28 14.77 -37.16
N SER A 78 11.76 13.84 -36.36
CA SER A 78 12.54 12.94 -35.51
C SER A 78 13.31 11.86 -36.29
N ASP A 79 14.44 11.42 -35.75
CA ASP A 79 15.12 10.18 -36.18
C ASP A 79 14.36 8.91 -35.72
N PHE A 80 13.34 9.05 -34.85
CA PHE A 80 12.59 7.95 -34.27
C PHE A 80 11.12 7.98 -34.71
N ALA A 81 10.55 6.81 -34.97
CA ALA A 81 9.18 6.64 -35.42
C ALA A 81 8.53 5.39 -34.84
N GLU A 82 7.20 5.34 -34.92
CA GLU A 82 6.38 4.21 -34.45
C GLU A 82 6.66 3.80 -32.98
N LEU A 83 7.00 4.77 -32.11
CA LEU A 83 7.19 4.50 -30.69
C LEU A 83 5.88 4.01 -30.07
N ALA A 84 5.93 2.84 -29.44
CA ALA A 84 4.81 2.21 -28.74
C ALA A 84 5.27 1.62 -27.42
N LEU A 85 4.58 1.95 -26.34
CA LEU A 85 4.77 1.34 -25.02
C LEU A 85 3.69 0.27 -24.80
N SER A 86 4.10 -0.87 -24.28
CA SER A 86 3.22 -1.93 -23.79
C SER A 86 3.89 -2.66 -22.61
N GLY A 87 3.17 -3.58 -21.96
CA GLY A 87 3.73 -4.39 -20.89
C GLY A 87 2.79 -4.52 -19.69
N SER A 88 3.36 -4.82 -18.54
CA SER A 88 2.69 -4.98 -17.26
C SER A 88 3.46 -4.34 -16.11
N ALA A 89 2.68 -3.85 -15.15
CA ALA A 89 3.13 -3.42 -13.83
C ALA A 89 2.36 -4.24 -12.79
N ASN A 90 3.02 -4.69 -11.73
CA ASN A 90 2.42 -5.51 -10.67
C ASN A 90 1.74 -6.80 -11.19
N ASP A 91 2.27 -7.38 -12.26
CA ASP A 91 1.75 -8.53 -13.02
C ASP A 91 0.38 -8.27 -13.72
N VAL A 92 -0.05 -7.00 -13.81
CA VAL A 92 -1.28 -6.55 -14.48
C VAL A 92 -0.90 -5.69 -15.70
N ALA A 93 -1.64 -5.82 -16.80
CA ALA A 93 -1.36 -5.04 -18.02
C ALA A 93 -1.58 -3.54 -17.79
N ILE A 94 -0.63 -2.72 -18.22
CA ILE A 94 -0.72 -1.25 -18.10
C ILE A 94 -1.88 -0.67 -18.93
N VAL A 95 -2.45 0.43 -18.45
CA VAL A 95 -3.59 1.12 -19.05
C VAL A 95 -3.13 2.46 -19.64
N ASN A 96 -3.83 2.93 -20.68
CA ASN A 96 -3.58 4.21 -21.35
C ASN A 96 -2.10 4.57 -21.67
N PRO A 97 -1.23 3.64 -22.14
CA PRO A 97 0.18 3.95 -22.37
C PRO A 97 0.36 4.98 -23.48
N THR A 98 1.23 5.97 -23.25
CA THR A 98 1.61 7.00 -24.21
C THR A 98 3.12 7.18 -24.29
N VAL A 99 3.61 7.47 -25.49
CA VAL A 99 4.98 7.93 -25.75
C VAL A 99 4.87 9.12 -26.69
N THR A 100 5.38 10.27 -26.27
CA THR A 100 5.25 11.53 -27.02
C THR A 100 6.60 12.21 -27.17
N TRP A 101 6.89 12.68 -28.38
CA TRP A 101 8.11 13.44 -28.66
C TRP A 101 8.09 14.77 -27.91
N ASP A 102 9.15 15.04 -27.14
CA ASP A 102 9.35 16.32 -26.44
C ASP A 102 10.30 17.22 -27.23
N SER A 103 11.52 16.73 -27.47
CA SER A 103 12.60 17.52 -28.06
C SER A 103 13.70 16.64 -28.66
N GLU A 104 14.44 17.19 -29.63
CA GLU A 104 15.53 16.46 -30.27
C GLU A 104 16.61 17.38 -30.84
N SER A 105 17.81 16.84 -30.94
CA SER A 105 19.01 17.52 -31.42
C SER A 105 19.97 16.53 -32.09
N LEU A 106 21.11 17.02 -32.56
CA LEU A 106 22.22 16.18 -33.02
C LEU A 106 22.84 15.32 -31.90
N ASN A 107 22.58 15.64 -30.63
CA ASN A 107 23.23 14.97 -29.49
C ASN A 107 22.28 14.07 -28.71
N ALA A 108 20.97 14.33 -28.74
CA ALA A 108 19.99 13.58 -27.96
C ALA A 108 18.57 13.71 -28.52
N ALA A 109 17.72 12.72 -28.26
CA ALA A 109 16.28 12.75 -28.48
C ALA A 109 15.54 12.40 -27.17
N THR A 110 14.50 13.16 -26.84
CA THR A 110 13.75 13.09 -25.58
C THR A 110 12.26 12.84 -25.84
N PHE A 111 11.68 11.90 -25.10
CA PHE A 111 10.27 11.54 -25.17
C PHE A 111 9.66 11.52 -23.76
N ASN A 112 8.49 12.12 -23.61
CA ASN A 112 7.66 11.96 -22.42
C ASN A 112 6.87 10.66 -22.55
N VAL A 113 6.92 9.84 -21.51
CA VAL A 113 6.28 8.53 -21.41
C VAL A 113 5.26 8.59 -20.28
N SER A 114 4.10 7.98 -20.46
CA SER A 114 3.17 7.77 -19.35
C SER A 114 2.36 6.51 -19.53
N PHE A 115 1.83 5.98 -18.42
CA PHE A 115 0.86 4.90 -18.39
C PHE A 115 0.13 4.92 -17.05
N GLU A 116 -0.97 4.19 -16.94
CA GLU A 116 -1.69 3.97 -15.69
C GLU A 116 -1.52 2.51 -15.24
N TYR A 117 -1.41 2.27 -13.92
CA TYR A 117 -1.28 0.92 -13.35
C TYR A 117 -2.09 0.76 -12.07
N ASP A 118 -2.36 -0.49 -11.68
CA ASP A 118 -3.02 -0.78 -10.41
C ASP A 118 -1.98 -0.98 -9.31
N HIS A 119 -2.09 -0.17 -8.26
CA HIS A 119 -1.16 -0.14 -7.13
C HIS A 119 -1.48 -1.26 -6.12
N ASP A 120 -2.76 -1.58 -5.95
CA ASP A 120 -3.24 -2.66 -5.09
C ASP A 120 -3.60 -3.88 -5.96
N ARG A 121 -3.03 -5.04 -5.64
CA ARG A 121 -3.28 -6.28 -6.38
C ARG A 121 -4.65 -6.92 -6.06
N ASN A 122 -5.26 -6.51 -4.95
CA ASN A 122 -6.42 -7.16 -4.34
C ASN A 122 -7.67 -6.26 -4.31
N ALA A 123 -7.52 -4.94 -4.25
CA ALA A 123 -8.62 -3.99 -4.38
C ALA A 123 -8.95 -3.71 -5.86
N ALA A 124 -10.21 -3.34 -6.14
CA ALA A 124 -10.61 -2.81 -7.44
C ALA A 124 -10.38 -1.28 -7.48
N THR A 125 -9.13 -0.86 -7.33
CA THR A 125 -8.72 0.55 -7.28
C THR A 125 -8.74 1.21 -8.66
N ASP A 126 -8.96 2.52 -8.69
CA ASP A 126 -8.78 3.31 -9.92
C ASP A 126 -7.27 3.37 -10.25
N PRO A 127 -6.84 3.02 -11.48
CA PRO A 127 -5.42 3.03 -11.85
C PRO A 127 -4.73 4.40 -11.66
N GLU A 128 -3.51 4.38 -11.10
CA GLU A 128 -2.70 5.58 -10.87
C GLU A 128 -1.81 5.90 -12.07
N LEU A 129 -1.70 7.19 -12.43
CA LEU A 129 -0.85 7.68 -13.50
C LEU A 129 0.62 7.71 -13.09
N VAL A 130 1.47 7.10 -13.91
CA VAL A 130 2.93 7.19 -13.82
C VAL A 130 3.44 8.00 -15.01
N GLU A 131 4.31 8.98 -14.73
CA GLU A 131 5.03 9.77 -15.75
C GLU A 131 6.52 9.40 -15.76
N GLY A 132 7.15 9.55 -16.93
CA GLY A 132 8.56 9.27 -17.13
C GLY A 132 9.15 9.97 -18.37
N THR A 133 10.46 9.95 -18.47
CA THR A 133 11.25 10.56 -19.54
C THR A 133 12.23 9.55 -20.12
N LEU A 134 12.11 9.29 -21.42
CA LEU A 134 13.08 8.50 -22.19
C LEU A 134 14.02 9.45 -22.93
N VAL A 135 15.33 9.25 -22.79
CA VAL A 135 16.38 10.00 -23.49
C VAL A 135 17.29 9.03 -24.23
N PHE A 136 17.42 9.20 -25.55
CA PHE A 136 18.49 8.60 -26.34
C PHE A 136 19.64 9.60 -26.43
N ASP A 137 20.84 9.23 -25.96
CA ASP A 137 22.08 9.99 -26.09
C ASP A 137 22.85 9.52 -27.34
N LYS A 138 22.80 10.35 -28.39
CA LYS A 138 23.42 10.12 -29.70
C LYS A 138 24.94 10.36 -29.71
N VAL A 139 25.54 10.74 -28.58
CA VAL A 139 26.99 11.01 -28.45
C VAL A 139 27.68 9.91 -27.66
N ASN A 140 27.00 9.35 -26.66
CA ASN A 140 27.51 8.29 -25.80
C ASN A 140 27.00 6.88 -26.18
N ASP A 141 26.14 6.77 -27.20
CA ASP A 141 25.58 5.52 -27.70
C ASP A 141 24.76 4.75 -26.63
N THR A 142 23.92 5.48 -25.90
CA THR A 142 23.12 4.97 -24.77
C THR A 142 21.68 5.49 -24.78
N TYR A 143 20.79 4.78 -24.11
CA TYR A 143 19.51 5.33 -23.68
C TYR A 143 19.40 5.33 -22.14
N THR A 144 18.57 6.24 -21.63
CA THR A 144 18.15 6.31 -20.23
C THR A 144 16.64 6.49 -20.18
N PHE A 145 15.96 5.71 -19.35
CA PHE A 145 14.55 5.90 -19.01
C PHE A 145 14.44 6.19 -17.51
N GLU A 146 13.88 7.34 -17.15
CA GLU A 146 13.59 7.72 -15.78
C GLU A 146 12.07 7.82 -15.57
N MET A 147 11.55 7.29 -14.46
CA MET A 147 10.12 7.27 -14.13
C MET A 147 9.94 7.36 -12.61
N ASP A 148 8.76 7.78 -12.15
CA ASP A 148 8.41 7.62 -10.74
C ASP A 148 8.43 6.12 -10.35
N ALA A 149 8.93 5.82 -9.15
CA ALA A 149 9.09 4.44 -8.70
C ALA A 149 7.73 3.78 -8.43
N LEU A 150 7.50 2.60 -9.01
CA LEU A 150 6.29 1.85 -8.72
C LEU A 150 6.25 1.37 -7.27
N GLN A 151 5.04 1.30 -6.75
CA GLN A 151 4.74 0.76 -5.45
C GLN A 151 3.76 -0.41 -5.58
N THR A 152 3.84 -1.34 -4.64
CA THR A 152 2.77 -2.29 -4.35
C THR A 152 2.45 -2.17 -2.88
N THR A 153 1.20 -1.83 -2.55
CA THR A 153 0.62 -2.33 -1.30
C THR A 153 0.11 -3.74 -1.58
N GLN A 154 0.75 -4.74 -0.98
CA GLN A 154 0.02 -5.94 -0.63
C GLN A 154 -0.56 -5.70 0.76
N ASP A 155 -1.85 -5.39 0.79
CA ASP A 155 -2.60 -5.28 2.02
C ASP A 155 -3.16 -6.64 2.45
N VAL A 156 -3.07 -6.86 3.76
CA VAL A 156 -3.69 -7.94 4.54
C VAL A 156 -3.10 -9.35 4.36
N THR A 157 -2.15 -9.68 5.23
CA THR A 157 -2.14 -11.01 5.87
C THR A 157 -2.92 -10.90 7.17
N LEU A 158 -4.11 -11.51 7.25
CA LEU A 158 -4.79 -11.71 8.53
C LEU A 158 -3.97 -12.72 9.34
N GLY A 159 -3.18 -12.22 10.29
CA GLY A 159 -2.30 -13.03 11.10
C GLY A 159 -3.03 -13.73 12.23
N GLU A 160 -3.45 -14.98 12.01
CA GLU A 160 -3.97 -15.86 13.07
C GLU A 160 -2.90 -16.06 14.16
N GLY A 161 -3.25 -15.74 15.41
CA GLY A 161 -2.31 -15.80 16.51
C GLY A 161 -1.94 -17.22 16.93
N THR A 162 -0.65 -17.55 16.87
CA THR A 162 -0.12 -18.85 17.28
C THR A 162 0.96 -18.73 18.35
N GLY A 163 1.16 -19.82 19.10
CA GLY A 163 2.24 -19.89 20.09
C GLY A 163 2.07 -18.94 21.28
N TYR A 164 0.83 -18.74 21.74
CA TYR A 164 0.53 -17.91 22.90
C TYR A 164 1.19 -18.43 24.18
N GLU A 165 1.96 -17.57 24.84
CA GLU A 165 2.70 -17.89 26.07
C GLU A 165 2.51 -16.76 27.10
N THR A 166 2.53 -17.10 28.40
CA THR A 166 2.36 -16.13 29.50
C THR A 166 3.66 -15.87 30.23
N TYR A 167 3.89 -14.63 30.69
CA TYR A 167 5.12 -14.20 31.33
C TYR A 167 4.84 -13.33 32.57
N ASP A 168 5.64 -13.51 33.61
CA ASP A 168 5.77 -12.50 34.66
C ASP A 168 6.47 -11.25 34.09
N VAL A 169 6.26 -10.08 34.72
CA VAL A 169 6.93 -8.82 34.32
C VAL A 169 8.46 -8.98 34.38
N ASP A 170 9.14 -8.46 33.36
CA ASP A 170 10.58 -8.64 33.08
C ASP A 170 11.00 -10.12 32.86
N GLY A 171 10.02 -11.02 32.70
CA GLY A 171 10.21 -12.46 32.53
C GLY A 171 10.59 -12.86 31.11
N THR A 172 11.58 -13.76 30.99
CA THR A 172 12.10 -14.27 29.70
C THR A 172 11.78 -15.75 29.45
N SER A 173 11.13 -16.41 30.42
CA SER A 173 10.70 -17.81 30.38
C SER A 173 9.20 -17.88 30.69
N PRO A 174 8.42 -18.77 30.05
CA PRO A 174 6.99 -18.87 30.31
C PRO A 174 6.65 -19.16 31.77
N SER A 175 5.53 -18.61 32.21
CA SER A 175 4.95 -18.84 33.54
C SER A 175 4.25 -20.19 33.62
N SER A 176 3.87 -20.57 34.85
CA SER A 176 3.12 -21.80 35.15
C SER A 176 1.82 -21.56 35.91
N GLY A 177 1.38 -20.30 35.97
CA GLY A 177 0.13 -19.86 36.59
C GLY A 177 -0.36 -18.55 35.96
N PRO A 178 -1.41 -17.91 36.53
CA PRO A 178 -1.90 -16.63 36.05
C PRO A 178 -0.79 -15.57 36.12
N SER A 179 -0.52 -14.92 34.99
CA SER A 179 0.56 -13.94 34.86
C SER A 179 0.08 -12.69 34.12
N PRO A 180 0.70 -11.53 34.38
CA PRO A 180 0.20 -10.21 33.94
C PRO A 180 0.54 -9.85 32.50
N VAL A 181 1.34 -10.66 31.82
CA VAL A 181 1.72 -10.47 30.42
C VAL A 181 1.48 -11.77 29.66
N ALA A 182 0.99 -11.66 28.44
CA ALA A 182 1.03 -12.74 27.47
C ALA A 182 1.57 -12.22 26.14
N THR A 183 2.22 -13.08 25.37
CA THR A 183 2.62 -12.77 23.99
C THR A 183 2.14 -13.85 23.04
N GLY A 184 2.00 -13.49 21.76
CA GLY A 184 1.64 -14.39 20.68
C GLY A 184 2.25 -13.92 19.36
N LYS A 185 2.40 -14.83 18.40
CA LYS A 185 2.93 -14.53 17.06
C LYS A 185 1.79 -14.55 16.04
N LEU A 186 1.58 -13.43 15.36
CA LEU A 186 0.60 -13.32 14.27
C LEU A 186 1.23 -13.55 12.89
N GLY A 187 2.52 -13.23 12.75
CA GLY A 187 3.26 -13.40 11.51
C GLY A 187 4.78 -13.30 11.69
N GLU A 188 5.55 -13.48 10.63
CA GLU A 188 6.97 -13.12 10.66
C GLU A 188 7.11 -11.59 10.78
N GLY A 189 7.83 -11.10 11.78
CA GLY A 189 7.92 -9.66 12.07
C GLY A 189 6.66 -9.07 12.74
N PHE A 190 5.71 -9.89 13.20
CA PHE A 190 4.52 -9.42 13.92
C PHE A 190 4.16 -10.30 15.11
N TYR A 191 4.46 -9.78 16.30
CA TYR A 191 4.13 -10.32 17.61
C TYR A 191 3.23 -9.33 18.34
N ILE A 192 2.40 -9.84 19.24
CA ILE A 192 1.60 -9.02 20.15
C ILE A 192 1.99 -9.28 21.60
N GLN A 193 1.90 -8.24 22.43
CA GLN A 193 1.97 -8.32 23.90
C GLN A 193 0.66 -7.82 24.49
N ILE A 194 0.02 -8.68 25.27
CA ILE A 194 -1.26 -8.41 25.93
C ILE A 194 -0.99 -8.22 27.42
N THR A 195 -1.51 -7.13 27.99
CA THR A 195 -1.48 -6.83 29.42
C THR A 195 -2.86 -6.41 29.92
N GLY A 196 -3.13 -6.63 31.20
CA GLY A 196 -4.41 -6.33 31.83
C GLY A 196 -4.29 -5.32 32.95
N PHE A 197 -5.31 -4.48 33.11
CA PHE A 197 -5.44 -3.56 34.23
C PHE A 197 -6.83 -3.68 34.88
N GLU A 198 -6.86 -3.62 36.20
CA GLU A 198 -8.07 -3.55 37.04
C GLU A 198 -8.18 -2.17 37.72
N ALA A 199 -9.42 -1.76 38.03
CA ALA A 199 -9.76 -0.51 38.69
C ALA A 199 -8.99 -0.25 40.02
N PRO A 200 -8.80 1.02 40.43
CA PRO A 200 -9.26 2.25 39.75
C PRO A 200 -8.42 2.57 38.51
N LEU A 201 -9.10 2.80 37.39
CA LEU A 201 -8.50 3.17 36.13
C LEU A 201 -8.24 4.68 36.07
N SER A 202 -7.15 5.08 35.41
CA SER A 202 -6.79 6.50 35.21
C SER A 202 -5.88 6.70 33.99
N ALA A 203 -6.05 7.82 33.29
CA ALA A 203 -5.17 8.30 32.23
C ALA A 203 -4.42 9.55 32.74
N GLY A 204 -3.12 9.66 32.49
CA GLY A 204 -2.32 10.79 33.00
C GLY A 204 -2.30 10.96 34.53
N GLY A 205 -2.75 9.96 35.29
CA GLY A 205 -3.00 10.06 36.75
C GLY A 205 -4.30 10.77 37.14
N ASN A 206 -5.27 10.88 36.23
CA ASN A 206 -6.58 11.49 36.43
C ASN A 206 -7.69 10.72 35.66
N THR A 207 -8.94 11.18 35.71
CA THR A 207 -10.07 10.50 35.04
C THR A 207 -10.45 11.11 33.68
N ALA A 208 -9.74 12.14 33.20
CA ALA A 208 -9.90 12.64 31.84
C ALA A 208 -8.76 12.10 30.96
N VAL A 209 -9.12 11.29 29.96
CA VAL A 209 -8.24 10.79 28.90
C VAL A 209 -7.97 11.94 27.94
N ALA A 210 -6.69 12.34 27.83
CA ALA A 210 -6.22 13.27 26.81
C ALA A 210 -5.52 12.55 25.65
N GLU A 211 -5.37 13.25 24.53
CA GLU A 211 -4.57 12.78 23.39
C GLU A 211 -3.11 12.48 23.84
N GLY A 212 -2.60 11.31 23.45
CA GLY A 212 -1.27 10.83 23.85
C GLY A 212 -1.23 10.09 25.19
N GLU A 213 -2.36 9.94 25.88
CA GLU A 213 -2.47 9.16 27.11
C GLU A 213 -3.08 7.77 26.86
N LEU A 214 -2.65 6.80 27.66
CA LEU A 214 -3.28 5.48 27.82
C LEU A 214 -3.85 5.35 29.22
N VAL A 215 -4.85 4.49 29.38
CA VAL A 215 -5.41 4.14 30.69
C VAL A 215 -4.50 3.17 31.42
N SER A 216 -4.40 3.33 32.74
CA SER A 216 -3.61 2.49 33.63
C SER A 216 -4.36 2.25 34.94
N GLY A 217 -4.10 1.10 35.56
CA GLY A 217 -4.72 0.68 36.82
C GLY A 217 -3.81 -0.23 37.62
N THR A 218 -4.39 -1.07 38.48
CA THR A 218 -3.66 -2.18 39.10
C THR A 218 -3.38 -3.23 38.03
N GLN A 219 -2.13 -3.65 37.86
CA GLN A 219 -1.82 -4.69 36.87
C GLN A 219 -2.49 -6.01 37.25
N ALA A 220 -3.23 -6.58 36.30
CA ALA A 220 -4.05 -7.77 36.44
C ALA A 220 -3.48 -8.93 35.60
N PRO A 221 -3.73 -10.20 35.99
CA PRO A 221 -3.39 -11.34 35.13
C PRO A 221 -4.20 -11.27 33.83
N VAL A 222 -3.56 -11.60 32.72
CA VAL A 222 -4.26 -11.86 31.45
C VAL A 222 -4.52 -13.35 31.34
N THR A 223 -5.71 -13.70 30.85
CA THR A 223 -6.11 -15.10 30.67
C THR A 223 -6.29 -15.35 29.18
N LEU A 224 -5.51 -16.29 28.65
CA LEU A 224 -5.66 -16.83 27.32
C LEU A 224 -6.19 -18.25 27.43
N SER A 225 -7.23 -18.54 26.68
CA SER A 225 -7.88 -19.84 26.58
C SER A 225 -8.03 -20.24 25.13
N SER A 226 -8.28 -21.51 24.86
CA SER A 226 -8.49 -22.06 23.51
C SER A 226 -9.84 -21.67 22.88
N THR A 227 -10.44 -20.56 23.34
CA THR A 227 -11.71 -20.02 22.82
C THR A 227 -11.85 -18.51 23.08
N ALA A 228 -10.93 -17.87 23.83
CA ALA A 228 -11.09 -16.48 24.27
C ALA A 228 -9.81 -15.89 24.90
N LEU A 229 -9.66 -14.57 24.74
CA LEU A 229 -8.72 -13.68 25.42
C LEU A 229 -9.49 -12.74 26.35
N GLY A 230 -8.95 -12.51 27.55
CA GLY A 230 -9.46 -11.50 28.48
C GLY A 230 -8.48 -11.17 29.62
N VAL A 231 -8.95 -10.38 30.58
CA VAL A 231 -8.21 -9.96 31.77
C VAL A 231 -8.47 -10.96 32.92
N SER A 232 -9.05 -10.51 34.03
CA SER A 232 -9.08 -11.26 35.29
C SER A 232 -10.24 -12.25 35.30
N GLY A 233 -9.97 -13.46 34.79
CA GLY A 233 -10.96 -14.53 34.68
C GLY A 233 -11.48 -14.80 33.27
N ASN A 234 -10.67 -14.53 32.24
CA ASN A 234 -10.95 -14.86 30.84
C ASN A 234 -12.04 -14.02 30.17
N THR A 235 -12.21 -12.79 30.65
CA THR A 235 -13.19 -11.79 30.20
C THR A 235 -12.63 -10.38 30.40
N ILE A 236 -13.24 -9.36 29.80
CA ILE A 236 -13.06 -7.93 30.11
C ILE A 236 -14.35 -7.46 30.81
N GLN A 237 -14.25 -7.13 32.09
CA GLN A 237 -15.37 -6.67 32.93
C GLN A 237 -15.34 -5.15 33.14
N ALA A 238 -16.46 -4.59 33.60
CA ALA A 238 -16.57 -3.18 33.97
C ALA A 238 -15.44 -2.76 34.94
N GLY A 239 -14.64 -1.77 34.53
CA GLY A 239 -13.46 -1.32 35.28
C GLY A 239 -12.17 -2.11 35.03
N GLU A 240 -12.15 -3.00 34.03
CA GLU A 240 -10.94 -3.60 33.49
C GLU A 240 -10.55 -2.95 32.15
N ALA A 241 -9.27 -3.06 31.79
CA ALA A 241 -8.76 -2.68 30.47
C ALA A 241 -7.78 -3.75 29.96
N ALA A 242 -8.01 -4.26 28.75
CA ALA A 242 -7.04 -5.08 28.02
C ALA A 242 -6.21 -4.19 27.10
N ASN A 243 -4.87 -4.30 27.13
CA ASN A 243 -3.97 -3.52 26.29
C ASN A 243 -3.10 -4.46 25.44
N ILE A 244 -3.18 -4.30 24.12
CA ILE A 244 -2.46 -5.09 23.11
C ILE A 244 -1.46 -4.17 22.39
N ASN A 245 -0.16 -4.47 22.48
CA ASN A 245 0.92 -3.73 21.81
C ASN A 245 1.58 -4.60 20.73
N PHE A 246 2.03 -4.02 19.62
CA PHE A 246 2.59 -4.76 18.48
C PHE A 246 4.12 -4.63 18.38
N PHE A 247 4.83 -5.72 18.09
CA PHE A 247 6.30 -5.81 18.08
C PHE A 247 6.83 -6.66 16.93
N GLN A 248 8.07 -6.39 16.50
CA GLN A 248 8.73 -7.17 15.45
C GLN A 248 9.38 -8.45 15.97
N THR A 249 9.75 -8.49 17.26
CA THR A 249 10.19 -9.70 17.94
C THR A 249 9.33 -9.98 19.18
N ASP A 250 9.33 -11.21 19.68
CA ASP A 250 8.61 -11.59 20.90
C ASP A 250 9.16 -10.81 22.12
N PRO A 251 8.40 -9.85 22.69
CA PRO A 251 8.86 -9.00 23.78
C PRO A 251 8.79 -9.73 25.14
N LYS A 252 8.10 -10.87 25.20
CA LYS A 252 7.86 -11.65 26.43
C LYS A 252 7.27 -10.77 27.54
N GLY A 253 7.82 -10.85 28.75
CA GLY A 253 7.44 -10.00 29.88
C GLY A 253 8.08 -8.60 29.89
N ASP A 254 8.87 -8.20 28.88
CA ASP A 254 9.48 -6.86 28.84
C ASP A 254 8.44 -5.81 28.45
N LEU A 255 8.00 -5.02 29.43
CA LEU A 255 7.05 -3.93 29.24
C LEU A 255 7.71 -2.63 28.72
N GLY A 256 9.04 -2.63 28.60
CA GLY A 256 9.86 -1.53 28.09
C GLY A 256 10.38 -1.75 26.67
N ALA A 257 9.93 -2.81 25.98
CA ALA A 257 10.31 -3.10 24.60
C ALA A 257 9.97 -1.93 23.64
N THR A 258 10.79 -1.75 22.60
CA THR A 258 10.70 -0.60 21.69
C THR A 258 10.77 -0.96 20.20
N ASP A 259 10.90 -2.24 19.87
CA ASP A 259 10.94 -2.78 18.50
C ASP A 259 9.51 -2.95 17.95
N PHE A 260 8.74 -1.86 17.92
CA PHE A 260 7.34 -1.89 17.53
C PHE A 260 7.14 -2.34 16.07
N SER A 261 6.04 -3.06 15.85
CA SER A 261 5.46 -3.32 14.53
C SER A 261 4.18 -2.49 14.39
N TYR A 262 3.63 -2.39 13.17
CA TYR A 262 2.53 -1.47 12.87
C TYR A 262 1.49 -2.10 11.94
N ALA A 263 0.22 -1.79 12.18
CA ALA A 263 -0.93 -2.19 11.37
C ALA A 263 -1.63 -0.98 10.73
N THR A 264 -2.32 -1.20 9.62
CA THR A 264 -3.14 -0.18 8.92
C THR A 264 -4.58 -0.17 9.42
N ASP A 265 -5.17 -1.36 9.59
CA ASP A 265 -6.54 -1.58 10.05
C ASP A 265 -6.58 -2.77 11.01
N PHE A 266 -7.67 -2.95 11.74
CA PHE A 266 -7.91 -4.15 12.54
C PHE A 266 -9.39 -4.53 12.62
N PHE A 267 -9.64 -5.80 12.96
CA PHE A 267 -10.94 -6.25 13.42
C PHE A 267 -10.81 -7.01 14.74
N ILE A 268 -11.88 -7.03 15.53
CA ILE A 268 -12.01 -7.83 16.75
C ILE A 268 -13.40 -8.44 16.78
N LYS A 269 -13.47 -9.76 16.95
CA LYS A 269 -14.72 -10.47 17.25
C LYS A 269 -14.86 -10.65 18.76
N PHE A 270 -15.97 -10.20 19.30
CA PHE A 270 -16.35 -10.37 20.70
C PHE A 270 -17.42 -11.45 20.86
N ASP A 271 -17.39 -12.18 21.98
CA ASP A 271 -18.49 -12.98 22.55
C ASP A 271 -18.86 -12.36 23.90
N GLY A 272 -20.15 -12.14 24.15
CA GLY A 272 -20.67 -11.46 25.34
C GLY A 272 -21.24 -10.09 25.05
N TYR A 273 -21.43 -9.75 23.76
CA TYR A 273 -22.03 -8.51 23.31
C TYR A 273 -23.55 -8.74 23.21
N GLU A 274 -24.27 -8.34 24.26
CA GLU A 274 -25.71 -8.59 24.37
C GLU A 274 -26.49 -7.44 23.72
N THR A 275 -27.49 -7.79 22.91
CA THR A 275 -28.28 -6.81 22.15
C THR A 275 -28.89 -5.70 23.04
N GLU A 276 -28.63 -4.45 22.65
CA GLU A 276 -29.32 -3.22 23.09
C GLU A 276 -28.84 -2.54 24.40
N SER A 277 -27.59 -2.80 24.85
CA SER A 277 -27.01 -2.00 25.95
C SER A 277 -25.50 -1.86 26.01
N ASP A 278 -24.73 -2.55 25.18
CA ASP A 278 -23.28 -2.64 25.34
C ASP A 278 -22.58 -1.54 24.51
N ASP A 279 -21.69 -0.77 25.16
CA ASP A 279 -20.90 0.34 24.58
C ASP A 279 -19.40 0.10 24.85
N LEU A 280 -18.50 0.28 23.87
CA LEU A 280 -17.05 0.13 24.09
C LEU A 280 -16.30 1.45 24.08
N LEU A 281 -15.22 1.49 24.86
CA LEU A 281 -14.18 2.50 24.74
C LEU A 281 -12.87 1.86 24.26
N LEU A 282 -12.43 2.27 23.08
CA LEU A 282 -11.13 1.93 22.53
C LEU A 282 -10.17 3.11 22.72
N ILE A 283 -8.90 2.84 22.99
CA ILE A 283 -7.83 3.83 22.87
C ILE A 283 -6.75 3.24 21.97
N VAL A 284 -6.71 3.72 20.73
CA VAL A 284 -5.76 3.28 19.71
C VAL A 284 -4.46 4.04 19.91
N SER A 285 -3.34 3.32 20.07
CA SER A 285 -1.99 3.89 20.08
C SER A 285 -1.47 3.97 18.66
N LEU A 286 -0.95 5.15 18.29
CA LEU A 286 -0.66 5.52 16.91
C LEU A 286 0.79 6.00 16.76
N ALA A 287 1.39 5.75 15.60
CA ALA A 287 2.69 6.27 15.18
C ALA A 287 2.60 6.86 13.75
N ASP A 288 3.31 7.95 13.47
CA ASP A 288 3.33 8.59 12.15
C ASP A 288 4.05 7.66 11.13
N ALA A 289 3.43 7.40 9.97
CA ALA A 289 3.99 6.50 8.96
C ALA A 289 5.35 6.96 8.39
N ASN A 290 5.63 8.27 8.40
CA ASN A 290 6.87 8.85 7.89
C ASN A 290 7.94 9.00 8.98
N ASP A 291 7.56 9.22 10.23
CA ASP A 291 8.47 9.24 11.39
C ASP A 291 7.85 8.52 12.60
N PRO A 292 8.03 7.18 12.72
CA PRO A 292 7.44 6.39 13.80
C PRO A 292 7.92 6.74 15.22
N SER A 293 8.84 7.72 15.38
CA SER A 293 9.16 8.30 16.68
C SER A 293 8.13 9.32 17.17
N ILE A 294 7.31 9.84 16.26
CA ILE A 294 6.13 10.67 16.56
C ILE A 294 4.96 9.73 16.84
N THR A 295 4.43 9.78 18.05
CA THR A 295 3.33 8.92 18.49
C THR A 295 2.22 9.71 19.18
N THR A 296 0.98 9.26 19.03
CA THR A 296 -0.20 9.81 19.71
C THR A 296 -1.13 8.68 20.17
N THR A 297 -2.27 9.03 20.79
CA THR A 297 -3.39 8.10 21.04
C THR A 297 -4.70 8.74 20.62
N ARG A 298 -5.65 7.93 20.14
CA ARG A 298 -7.02 8.39 19.84
C ARG A 298 -8.02 7.50 20.55
N ALA A 299 -8.88 8.12 21.35
CA ALA A 299 -10.04 7.45 21.91
C ALA A 299 -11.13 7.33 20.85
N ILE A 300 -11.68 6.12 20.69
CA ILE A 300 -12.81 5.82 19.82
C ILE A 300 -13.91 5.26 20.72
N TYR A 301 -15.09 5.86 20.64
CA TYR A 301 -16.32 5.37 21.23
C TYR A 301 -17.04 4.50 20.20
N VAL A 302 -17.50 3.34 20.62
CA VAL A 302 -18.23 2.38 19.81
C VAL A 302 -19.60 2.21 20.47
N ASP A 303 -20.64 2.73 19.82
CA ASP A 303 -22.04 2.46 20.17
C ASP A 303 -22.40 1.03 19.71
N GLN A 304 -23.46 0.45 20.26
CA GLN A 304 -24.12 -0.76 19.74
C GLN A 304 -24.36 -0.69 18.21
N GLY A 305 -24.68 0.50 17.69
CA GLY A 305 -24.87 0.71 16.25
C GLY A 305 -23.60 0.66 15.40
N ASP A 306 -22.42 0.71 16.02
CA ASP A 306 -21.12 0.82 15.36
C ASP A 306 -20.42 -0.56 15.18
N VAL A 307 -21.10 -1.66 15.53
CA VAL A 307 -20.63 -3.05 15.33
C VAL A 307 -21.50 -3.84 14.35
N TYR A 308 -20.97 -4.97 13.91
CA TYR A 308 -21.65 -5.95 13.07
C TYR A 308 -22.15 -7.12 13.92
N GLU A 309 -23.46 -7.35 13.92
CA GLU A 309 -24.11 -8.45 14.63
C GLU A 309 -24.86 -9.38 13.66
N ASN A 310 -25.18 -10.59 14.12
CA ASN A 310 -25.85 -11.64 13.34
C ASN A 310 -27.24 -11.22 12.82
N ASP A 311 -28.00 -10.43 13.58
CA ASP A 311 -29.35 -10.01 13.18
C ASP A 311 -29.39 -8.65 12.42
N THR A 312 -28.23 -8.00 12.24
CA THR A 312 -28.09 -6.78 11.44
C THR A 312 -27.84 -7.05 9.95
N VAL A 313 -28.20 -6.10 9.09
CA VAL A 313 -28.09 -6.24 7.63
C VAL A 313 -26.69 -5.83 7.15
N ASN A 314 -25.77 -6.79 7.07
CA ASN A 314 -24.34 -6.55 6.86
C ASN A 314 -23.94 -6.52 5.37
N THR A 315 -24.76 -5.86 4.54
CA THR A 315 -24.56 -5.81 3.07
C THR A 315 -23.41 -4.92 2.61
N ASP A 316 -22.95 -4.05 3.49
CA ASP A 316 -21.81 -3.15 3.40
C ASP A 316 -20.46 -3.91 3.39
N LEU A 317 -20.37 -5.09 4.01
CA LEU A 317 -19.16 -5.92 3.95
C LEU A 317 -19.04 -6.78 2.68
N VAL A 318 -20.08 -6.86 1.84
CA VAL A 318 -20.09 -7.72 0.65
C VAL A 318 -19.17 -7.17 -0.44
N GLY A 319 -18.22 -7.98 -0.92
CA GLY A 319 -17.17 -7.58 -1.85
C GLY A 319 -15.98 -6.88 -1.18
N THR A 320 -15.93 -6.82 0.16
CA THR A 320 -14.82 -6.24 0.93
C THR A 320 -13.89 -7.32 1.47
N LYS A 321 -12.72 -6.92 1.98
CA LYS A 321 -11.76 -7.83 2.63
C LYS A 321 -12.30 -8.50 3.91
N TYR A 322 -13.42 -8.02 4.45
CA TYR A 322 -14.07 -8.55 5.65
C TYR A 322 -15.28 -9.45 5.37
N GLU A 323 -15.69 -9.66 4.11
CA GLU A 323 -16.90 -10.46 3.77
C GLU A 323 -16.86 -11.86 4.42
N ALA A 324 -15.69 -12.49 4.46
CA ALA A 324 -15.49 -13.82 5.05
C ALA A 324 -15.74 -13.88 6.58
N LEU A 325 -15.75 -12.74 7.28
CA LEU A 325 -15.94 -12.68 8.74
C LEU A 325 -17.41 -12.71 9.17
N ILE A 326 -18.35 -12.63 8.22
CA ILE A 326 -19.81 -12.59 8.48
C ILE A 326 -20.61 -13.66 7.72
N LEU A 327 -19.98 -14.45 6.85
CA LEU A 327 -20.64 -15.52 6.13
C LEU A 327 -20.72 -16.78 7.00
N ASP A 328 -21.88 -17.43 7.08
CA ASP A 328 -22.04 -18.74 7.75
C ASP A 328 -20.93 -19.72 7.34
N ASP A 329 -20.37 -20.47 8.30
CA ASP A 329 -19.34 -21.46 8.00
C ASP A 329 -19.88 -22.50 6.99
N PRO A 330 -19.29 -22.64 5.79
CA PRO A 330 -19.71 -23.67 4.85
C PRO A 330 -19.43 -25.11 5.34
N ALA A 331 -18.63 -25.31 6.40
CA ALA A 331 -18.39 -26.59 7.04
C ALA A 331 -19.42 -26.94 8.14
N ASP A 332 -19.85 -26.01 9.00
CA ASP A 332 -21.03 -26.14 9.87
C ASP A 332 -22.07 -25.01 9.68
N PRO A 333 -23.10 -25.21 8.84
CA PRO A 333 -24.18 -24.24 8.62
C PRO A 333 -25.20 -24.14 9.80
N ASN A 334 -24.77 -24.47 11.01
CA ASN A 334 -25.47 -24.21 12.27
C ASN A 334 -24.61 -23.40 13.25
N ASP A 335 -23.36 -23.07 12.88
CA ASP A 335 -22.42 -22.24 13.61
C ASP A 335 -22.14 -20.98 12.75
N PRO A 336 -23.03 -19.96 12.82
CA PRO A 336 -22.83 -18.73 12.07
C PRO A 336 -21.58 -18.01 12.57
N TYR A 337 -20.79 -17.40 11.69
CA TYR A 337 -19.55 -16.71 12.07
C TYR A 337 -19.77 -15.54 13.05
N LEU A 338 -21.01 -15.07 13.20
CA LEU A 338 -21.51 -14.31 14.35
C LEU A 338 -22.70 -15.08 14.94
N ASP A 339 -22.63 -15.52 16.19
CA ASP A 339 -23.76 -16.11 16.91
C ASP A 339 -24.73 -15.04 17.48
N ASN A 340 -25.68 -15.44 18.32
CA ASN A 340 -26.69 -14.54 18.89
C ASN A 340 -26.16 -13.53 19.94
N ASN A 341 -24.88 -13.57 20.28
CA ASN A 341 -24.21 -12.81 21.33
C ASN A 341 -22.77 -12.40 20.90
N ASP A 342 -22.50 -12.50 19.60
CA ASP A 342 -21.24 -12.12 18.98
C ASP A 342 -21.36 -10.77 18.25
N ALA A 343 -20.33 -9.94 18.41
CA ALA A 343 -20.18 -8.70 17.66
C ALA A 343 -18.81 -8.64 16.96
N LEU A 344 -18.78 -8.24 15.69
CA LEU A 344 -17.58 -7.92 14.95
C LEU A 344 -17.40 -6.40 14.90
N LEU A 345 -16.32 -5.94 15.53
CA LEU A 345 -15.80 -4.59 15.44
C LEU A 345 -14.75 -4.54 14.31
N ILE A 346 -14.86 -3.55 13.44
CA ILE A 346 -13.85 -3.21 12.42
C ILE A 346 -13.43 -1.76 12.65
N VAL A 347 -12.14 -1.46 12.50
CA VAL A 347 -11.60 -0.09 12.54
C VAL A 347 -10.54 0.04 11.45
N GLU A 348 -10.80 0.93 10.50
CA GLU A 348 -9.95 1.19 9.35
C GLU A 348 -9.15 2.49 9.49
N SER A 349 -8.17 2.68 8.62
CA SER A 349 -7.30 3.86 8.62
C SER A 349 -8.05 5.19 8.63
N ASN A 350 -9.18 5.31 7.94
CA ASN A 350 -10.04 6.51 7.90
C ASN A 350 -10.78 6.79 9.23
N ASP A 351 -10.91 5.82 10.13
CA ASP A 351 -11.60 5.99 11.40
C ASP A 351 -10.77 6.75 12.43
N PHE A 352 -9.45 6.61 12.37
CA PHE A 352 -8.53 7.33 13.23
C PHE A 352 -7.72 8.41 12.50
N ASN A 353 -7.60 8.40 11.17
CA ASN A 353 -6.95 9.47 10.38
C ASN A 353 -7.92 10.61 9.96
N ILE A 354 -8.77 11.07 10.89
CA ILE A 354 -9.87 12.01 10.60
C ILE A 354 -9.46 13.49 10.39
N GLN A 355 -8.19 13.86 10.58
CA GLN A 355 -7.70 15.24 10.40
C GLN A 355 -6.89 15.37 9.10
N THR A 356 -6.96 16.53 8.46
CA THR A 356 -6.20 16.79 7.22
C THR A 356 -4.69 16.70 7.46
N GLY A 357 -4.05 15.70 6.84
CA GLY A 357 -2.62 15.43 7.00
C GLY A 357 -2.29 14.36 8.04
N ASP A 358 -3.28 13.73 8.66
CA ASP A 358 -3.09 12.48 9.40
C ASP A 358 -2.58 11.37 8.47
N ASN A 359 -1.61 10.60 8.95
CA ASN A 359 -0.95 9.49 8.26
C ASN A 359 -0.54 8.39 9.27
N TRP A 360 -1.34 8.22 10.31
CA TRP A 360 -1.04 7.35 11.44
C TRP A 360 -1.14 5.87 11.06
N LEU A 361 -0.33 5.04 11.71
CA LEU A 361 -0.42 3.58 11.74
C LEU A 361 -0.68 3.13 13.19
N ILE A 362 -1.38 2.00 13.34
CA ILE A 362 -1.71 1.42 14.64
C ILE A 362 -0.48 0.71 15.19
N LYS A 363 -0.08 1.09 16.41
CA LYS A 363 1.02 0.54 17.19
C LYS A 363 0.53 -0.40 18.31
N GLY A 364 -0.73 -0.26 18.68
CA GLY A 364 -1.40 -1.04 19.72
C GLY A 364 -2.80 -0.50 20.00
N ILE A 365 -3.59 -1.25 20.76
CA ILE A 365 -4.99 -0.95 21.06
C ILE A 365 -5.23 -1.27 22.53
N GLN A 366 -5.90 -0.36 23.23
CA GLN A 366 -6.47 -0.61 24.55
C GLN A 366 -8.00 -0.68 24.44
N ILE A 367 -8.58 -1.69 25.08
CA ILE A 367 -10.00 -2.06 24.98
C ILE A 367 -10.57 -2.07 26.40
N LEU A 368 -11.64 -1.31 26.59
CA LEU A 368 -12.41 -1.28 27.82
C LEU A 368 -13.87 -1.63 27.49
N SER A 369 -14.47 -2.47 28.32
CA SER A 369 -15.89 -2.85 28.18
C SER A 369 -16.86 -1.70 28.49
N ASN A 370 -16.36 -0.59 29.03
CA ASN A 370 -17.07 0.68 29.23
C ASN A 370 -16.08 1.80 29.61
N ASP A 371 -16.59 2.99 29.90
CA ASP A 371 -15.79 4.14 30.32
C ASP A 371 -15.15 3.98 31.70
N ALA A 372 -15.67 3.11 32.58
CA ALA A 372 -15.20 2.93 33.95
C ALA A 372 -15.10 4.22 34.80
N GLY A 373 -15.89 5.26 34.50
CA GLY A 373 -15.82 6.58 35.11
C GLY A 373 -14.78 7.53 34.51
N LEU A 374 -14.25 7.22 33.32
CA LEU A 374 -13.37 8.07 32.54
C LEU A 374 -14.16 9.14 31.75
N THR A 375 -13.44 10.16 31.28
CA THR A 375 -13.97 11.36 30.60
C THR A 375 -12.92 11.88 29.61
N GLY A 376 -13.16 12.97 28.86
CA GLY A 376 -12.27 13.45 27.80
C GLY A 376 -13.00 13.84 26.51
N SER A 377 -12.52 13.35 25.37
CA SER A 377 -13.18 13.40 24.04
C SER A 377 -12.80 12.15 23.24
N ALA A 378 -13.72 11.63 22.42
CA ALA A 378 -13.48 10.49 21.53
C ALA A 378 -14.05 10.75 20.13
N ILE A 379 -13.59 9.96 19.16
CA ILE A 379 -14.19 9.81 17.84
C ILE A 379 -15.43 8.91 18.00
N ASN A 380 -16.54 9.22 17.32
CA ASN A 380 -17.63 8.26 17.17
C ASN A 380 -17.24 7.36 15.99
N LEU A 381 -17.13 6.05 16.23
CA LEU A 381 -16.92 5.10 15.15
C LEU A 381 -18.05 5.25 14.11
N ASN A 382 -17.79 4.88 12.87
CA ASN A 382 -18.82 4.60 11.89
C ASN A 382 -18.63 3.13 11.51
N ARG A 383 -19.70 2.34 11.57
CA ARG A 383 -19.57 0.90 11.30
C ARG A 383 -19.19 0.62 9.85
N ASP A 384 -19.71 1.43 8.92
CA ASP A 384 -19.56 1.22 7.47
C ASP A 384 -18.06 1.16 7.12
N VAL A 385 -17.68 0.32 6.15
CA VAL A 385 -16.27 0.16 5.73
C VAL A 385 -15.96 0.87 4.40
N GLY A 386 -14.68 1.10 4.14
CA GLY A 386 -14.18 1.70 2.91
C GLY A 386 -14.48 3.19 2.78
N ALA A 387 -14.72 3.67 1.56
CA ALA A 387 -14.77 5.11 1.25
C ALA A 387 -15.92 5.87 1.96
N ASP A 388 -17.06 5.21 2.20
CA ASP A 388 -18.19 5.77 2.94
C ASP A 388 -18.05 5.58 4.47
N GLY A 389 -17.05 4.80 4.91
CA GLY A 389 -16.83 4.39 6.29
C GLY A 389 -16.23 5.42 7.24
N ALA A 390 -15.80 6.59 6.76
CA ALA A 390 -15.01 7.52 7.58
C ALA A 390 -15.73 8.00 8.88
N SER A 391 -15.22 7.56 10.04
CA SER A 391 -15.65 8.06 11.36
C SER A 391 -15.53 9.57 11.54
N SER A 392 -16.21 10.13 12.54
CA SER A 392 -16.22 11.58 12.76
C SER A 392 -16.31 12.05 14.21
N THR A 393 -16.09 13.35 14.39
CA THR A 393 -16.25 14.07 15.67
C THR A 393 -17.49 14.97 15.69
N SER A 394 -18.42 14.83 14.74
CA SER A 394 -19.41 15.87 14.42
C SER A 394 -20.88 15.53 14.74
N ALA A 395 -21.16 15.04 15.97
CA ALA A 395 -22.47 15.03 16.64
C ALA A 395 -22.39 14.74 18.17
N GLN A 396 -23.18 15.29 19.12
CA GLN A 396 -23.95 16.56 19.14
C GLN A 396 -23.90 17.31 20.51
N PRO A 397 -24.31 16.78 21.71
CA PRO A 397 -24.21 17.53 22.97
C PRO A 397 -23.25 16.93 24.04
N VAL A 398 -23.77 16.58 25.23
CA VAL A 398 -23.15 16.58 26.59
C VAL A 398 -21.96 17.55 26.79
N SER A 399 -21.24 17.36 27.88
CA SER A 399 -20.22 18.24 28.44
C SER A 399 -19.19 17.33 29.10
N GLY A 400 -18.24 16.83 28.31
CA GLY A 400 -17.21 15.85 28.70
C GLY A 400 -17.50 14.45 28.13
N LEU A 401 -16.64 14.01 27.18
CA LEU A 401 -16.62 12.81 26.33
C LEU A 401 -17.98 12.34 25.77
N VAL A 402 -18.25 12.60 24.47
CA VAL A 402 -19.65 12.74 24.05
C VAL A 402 -20.07 12.55 22.58
N GLY A 403 -21.16 11.78 22.40
CA GLY A 403 -22.14 11.83 21.29
C GLY A 403 -23.58 12.30 21.66
N PRO A 404 -24.58 12.18 20.74
CA PRO A 404 -25.88 12.87 20.71
C PRO A 404 -26.84 13.02 21.92
N GLY A 405 -26.62 12.51 23.15
CA GLY A 405 -27.78 12.34 24.05
C GLY A 405 -27.74 12.37 25.59
N ASN A 406 -26.62 12.24 26.34
CA ASN A 406 -26.48 12.45 27.81
C ASN A 406 -25.37 11.54 28.40
N THR A 407 -24.34 12.16 29.01
CA THR A 407 -23.07 11.55 29.51
C THR A 407 -22.35 10.67 28.45
N ILE A 408 -21.18 10.09 28.74
CA ILE A 408 -20.99 8.71 28.29
C ILE A 408 -22.16 7.97 28.94
N ALA A 409 -22.91 7.14 28.21
CA ALA A 409 -23.83 6.28 28.93
C ALA A 409 -23.00 5.59 30.03
N GLU A 410 -23.48 5.60 31.29
CA GLU A 410 -23.06 4.50 32.15
C GLU A 410 -23.52 3.29 31.37
N ASP A 411 -22.58 2.55 30.78
CA ASP A 411 -22.85 1.22 30.30
C ASP A 411 -23.56 0.52 31.47
N THR A 412 -24.86 0.29 31.28
CA THR A 412 -25.68 -0.33 32.31
C THR A 412 -25.57 -1.85 32.25
N SER A 413 -24.97 -2.35 31.17
CA SER A 413 -24.38 -3.66 31.14
C SER A 413 -23.24 -3.72 32.14
N THR A 414 -23.03 -4.93 32.63
CA THR A 414 -21.79 -5.30 33.34
C THR A 414 -21.35 -6.67 32.82
N ASN A 415 -21.76 -6.98 31.59
CA ASN A 415 -21.59 -8.28 30.98
C ASN A 415 -20.11 -8.48 30.65
N PRO A 416 -19.50 -9.63 31.03
CA PRO A 416 -18.10 -9.87 30.76
C PRO A 416 -17.87 -10.20 29.28
N LEU A 417 -17.30 -9.25 28.53
CA LEU A 417 -16.91 -9.43 27.12
C LEU A 417 -15.72 -10.36 27.00
N LYS A 418 -15.61 -11.08 25.88
CA LYS A 418 -14.46 -11.92 25.53
C LYS A 418 -14.01 -11.61 24.12
N ILE A 419 -12.71 -11.48 23.89
CA ILE A 419 -12.17 -11.40 22.53
C ILE A 419 -11.97 -12.84 22.05
N ILE A 420 -12.70 -13.24 21.02
CA ILE A 420 -12.70 -14.62 20.52
C ILE A 420 -12.01 -14.75 19.16
N ASP A 421 -11.88 -13.65 18.43
CA ASP A 421 -10.97 -13.53 17.28
C ASP A 421 -10.47 -12.09 17.15
N ALA A 422 -9.32 -11.89 16.51
CA ALA A 422 -8.80 -10.57 16.16
C ALA A 422 -7.78 -10.67 15.02
N GLY A 423 -7.94 -9.83 14.00
CA GLY A 423 -7.04 -9.74 12.85
C GLY A 423 -6.52 -8.32 12.64
N PHE A 424 -5.31 -8.22 12.09
CA PHE A 424 -4.63 -6.95 11.86
C PHE A 424 -4.14 -6.90 10.41
N SER A 425 -4.46 -5.83 9.71
CA SER A 425 -3.94 -5.55 8.38
C SER A 425 -2.54 -4.97 8.50
N THR A 426 -1.60 -5.47 7.72
CA THR A 426 -0.28 -4.85 7.55
C THR A 426 -0.03 -4.56 6.09
N THR A 427 0.52 -3.40 5.80
CA THR A 427 1.05 -3.08 4.48
C THR A 427 2.39 -3.79 4.30
N THR A 428 2.40 -4.85 3.49
CA THR A 428 3.65 -5.41 3.00
C THR A 428 3.99 -4.74 1.68
N THR A 429 5.06 -3.94 1.68
CA THR A 429 5.66 -3.45 0.43
C THR A 429 6.46 -4.59 -0.19
N THR A 430 5.81 -5.41 -1.01
CA THR A 430 6.56 -6.23 -1.97
C THR A 430 7.36 -5.31 -2.91
N PRO A 431 8.46 -5.79 -3.51
CA PRO A 431 8.99 -5.13 -4.69
C PRO A 431 7.93 -5.20 -5.80
N ALA A 432 7.43 -4.05 -6.25
CA ALA A 432 6.56 -3.96 -7.42
C ALA A 432 7.25 -4.66 -8.62
N THR A 433 6.49 -5.37 -9.47
CA THR A 433 7.05 -5.98 -10.69
C THR A 433 6.87 -5.03 -11.87
N LEU A 434 7.88 -4.92 -12.71
CA LEU A 434 7.83 -4.15 -13.95
C LEU A 434 8.37 -4.98 -15.11
N ASP A 435 7.58 -5.06 -16.17
CA ASP A 435 7.94 -5.63 -17.47
C ASP A 435 7.33 -4.71 -18.52
N LEU A 436 8.10 -3.74 -19.03
CA LEU A 436 7.67 -2.86 -20.12
C LEU A 436 8.45 -3.17 -21.40
N THR A 437 7.72 -3.21 -22.50
CA THR A 437 8.26 -3.31 -23.86
C THR A 437 8.04 -1.97 -24.57
N LEU A 438 9.14 -1.29 -24.91
CA LEU A 438 9.12 -0.11 -25.77
C LEU A 438 9.64 -0.47 -27.17
N ASP A 439 8.69 -0.61 -28.11
CA ASP A 439 8.99 -0.79 -29.53
C ASP A 439 9.15 0.55 -30.24
N PHE A 440 10.12 0.65 -31.15
CA PHE A 440 10.34 1.81 -32.01
C PHE A 440 11.08 1.46 -33.30
N LYS A 441 11.17 2.41 -34.24
CA LYS A 441 12.05 2.34 -35.42
C LYS A 441 12.91 3.58 -35.50
N VAL A 442 14.09 3.43 -36.10
CA VAL A 442 14.89 4.55 -36.59
C VAL A 442 14.46 4.85 -38.04
N VAL A 443 14.34 6.14 -38.37
CA VAL A 443 13.88 6.65 -39.67
C VAL A 443 14.80 7.78 -40.18
N ASP A 444 15.15 7.74 -41.46
CA ASP A 444 15.86 8.84 -42.12
C ASP A 444 14.91 9.96 -42.55
N ARG A 445 15.39 10.86 -43.42
CA ARG A 445 14.63 12.01 -43.92
C ARG A 445 13.57 11.69 -44.99
N ASP A 446 13.73 10.64 -45.79
CA ASP A 446 12.83 10.34 -46.91
C ASP A 446 11.88 9.15 -46.67
N SER A 447 11.99 8.57 -45.47
CA SER A 447 11.11 7.58 -44.82
C SER A 447 11.50 6.13 -45.11
N ASP A 448 12.80 5.85 -45.23
CA ASP A 448 13.34 4.51 -45.08
C ASP A 448 13.56 4.22 -43.56
N PHE A 449 13.37 2.97 -43.16
CA PHE A 449 13.25 2.57 -41.75
C PHE A 449 14.07 1.32 -41.42
N THR A 450 14.55 1.25 -40.17
CA THR A 450 15.05 0.00 -39.60
C THR A 450 13.94 -1.03 -39.39
N ALA A 451 14.34 -2.28 -39.12
CA ALA A 451 13.47 -3.19 -38.38
C ALA A 451 13.13 -2.60 -37.00
N VAL A 452 12.00 -3.02 -36.43
CA VAL A 452 11.60 -2.64 -35.06
C VAL A 452 12.73 -2.99 -34.09
N GLN A 453 13.07 -2.02 -33.25
CA GLN A 453 13.95 -2.15 -32.10
C GLN A 453 13.09 -2.15 -30.85
N THR A 454 13.50 -2.92 -29.85
CA THR A 454 12.72 -3.17 -28.65
C THR A 454 13.61 -2.93 -27.44
N ILE A 455 13.26 -1.94 -26.61
CA ILE A 455 13.83 -1.81 -25.27
C ILE A 455 12.90 -2.58 -24.33
N ASP A 456 13.41 -3.69 -23.79
CA ASP A 456 12.81 -4.37 -22.64
C ASP A 456 13.27 -3.63 -21.36
N ILE A 457 12.33 -3.34 -20.46
CA ILE A 457 12.54 -2.62 -19.20
C ILE A 457 11.98 -3.50 -18.09
N GLU A 458 12.87 -4.28 -17.47
CA GLU A 458 12.55 -5.17 -16.37
C GLU A 458 13.18 -4.64 -15.07
N ASN A 459 12.53 -4.82 -13.93
CA ASN A 459 13.17 -4.56 -12.64
C ASN A 459 13.65 -5.86 -11.95
N PRO A 460 14.70 -5.82 -11.12
CA PRO A 460 15.26 -7.02 -10.51
C PRO A 460 14.33 -7.58 -9.43
N VAL A 461 13.55 -8.59 -9.78
CA VAL A 461 12.64 -9.30 -8.86
C VAL A 461 13.45 -10.21 -7.91
N GLU A 462 13.98 -9.65 -6.82
CA GLU A 462 14.31 -10.46 -5.66
C GLU A 462 13.00 -10.85 -4.96
N LEU A 463 12.48 -12.02 -5.33
CA LEU A 463 11.26 -12.60 -4.77
C LEU A 463 11.49 -13.03 -3.31
N VAL A 464 11.58 -12.08 -2.39
CA VAL A 464 11.63 -12.32 -0.95
C VAL A 464 10.31 -12.98 -0.57
N GLY A 465 10.38 -14.28 -0.26
CA GLY A 465 9.22 -15.15 -0.28
C GLY A 465 8.14 -14.76 0.73
N VAL A 466 7.04 -14.19 0.24
CA VAL A 466 5.78 -14.12 0.97
C VAL A 466 5.04 -15.43 0.72
N THR A 467 4.98 -16.29 1.74
CA THR A 467 4.03 -17.40 1.73
C THR A 467 2.65 -16.82 1.97
N ASN A 468 1.79 -16.78 0.95
CA ASN A 468 0.36 -16.56 1.14
C ASN A 468 -0.14 -17.54 2.21
N LEU A 469 -0.48 -17.02 3.39
CA LEU A 469 -1.31 -17.75 4.32
C LEU A 469 -2.71 -17.71 3.73
N ALA A 470 -3.20 -18.88 3.30
CA ALA A 470 -4.62 -19.02 3.03
C ALA A 470 -5.38 -18.88 4.37
N PRO A 471 -6.61 -18.35 4.38
CA PRO A 471 -7.46 -18.45 5.55
C PRO A 471 -7.63 -19.94 5.88
N THR A 472 -7.30 -20.33 7.11
CA THR A 472 -7.39 -21.73 7.56
C THR A 472 -8.11 -21.81 8.90
N ASP A 473 -9.43 -21.90 8.83
CA ASP A 473 -10.39 -22.25 9.87
C ASP A 473 -9.84 -22.18 11.32
N LEU A 474 -10.11 -21.05 11.97
CA LEU A 474 -9.78 -20.78 13.36
C LEU A 474 -10.20 -21.95 14.28
N VAL A 475 -9.23 -22.51 15.01
CA VAL A 475 -9.47 -23.19 16.28
C VAL A 475 -8.40 -22.72 17.26
N LEU A 476 -8.80 -21.84 18.19
CA LEU A 476 -7.98 -21.46 19.36
C LEU A 476 -7.65 -22.68 20.24
#